data_AF-A0A6V7I3G9-F1
#
_entry.id   AF-A0A6V7I3G9-F1
#
_cell.length_a   1.000
_cell.length_b   1.000
_cell.length_c   1.000
_cell.angle_alpha   90.00
_cell.angle_beta   90.00
_cell.angle_gamma   90.00
#
_symmetry.space_group_name_H-M   'P 1'
#
loop_
_entity.id
_entity.type
_entity.pdbx_description
1 polymer ?
#
loop_
_entity_poly.entity_id
_entity_poly.type
_entity_poly.pdbx_seq_one_letter_code
_entity_poly.pdbx_strand_id
1 'polypeptide(L)'
;AVIHVSTAYSNCIRSDIDEKFYEPTISGDSIIKLVQNLDDNKLEEVTPTLLGNYPNTYAFTKQIAEQIVQQYGKDLPAGIFRPAI
;
A
#
# COMPACT_ATOMS: atom_id res chain seq x y z
N ALA A 1 11.32 -5.65 -18.73
CA ALA A 1 10.73 -6.08 -17.44
C ALA A 1 10.93 -4.96 -16.43
N VAL A 2 9.96 -4.74 -15.52
CA VAL A 2 9.98 -3.69 -14.49
C VAL A 2 9.81 -4.34 -13.13
N ILE A 3 10.61 -3.94 -12.14
CA ILE A 3 10.49 -4.44 -10.77
C ILE A 3 10.10 -3.28 -9.86
N HIS A 4 8.95 -3.41 -9.20
CA HIS A 4 8.58 -2.53 -8.11
C HIS A 4 9.25 -3.02 -6.82
N VAL A 5 10.15 -2.21 -6.27
CA VAL A 5 10.77 -2.47 -4.97
C VAL A 5 9.87 -1.91 -3.88
N SER A 6 9.23 -2.81 -3.14
CA SER A 6 8.30 -2.47 -2.07
C SER A 6 9.07 -2.11 -0.79
N THR A 7 8.96 -2.93 0.28
CA THR A 7 9.58 -2.67 1.57
C THR A 7 9.80 -3.96 2.36
N ALA A 8 10.69 -3.91 3.35
CA ALA A 8 10.89 -5.00 4.30
C ALA A 8 9.86 -5.03 5.43
N TYR A 9 9.07 -3.96 5.58
CA TYR A 9 7.92 -3.92 6.48
C TYR A 9 6.61 -4.37 5.78
N SER A 10 6.71 -5.17 4.73
CA SER A 10 5.54 -5.60 3.93
C SER A 10 4.63 -6.48 4.76
N ASN A 11 3.33 -6.18 4.78
CA ASN A 11 2.30 -6.94 5.51
C ASN A 11 2.60 -7.09 7.03
N CYS A 12 3.29 -6.12 7.63
CA CYS A 12 3.74 -6.16 9.04
C CYS A 12 2.60 -6.16 10.09
N ILE A 13 1.36 -5.99 9.66
CA ILE A 13 0.17 -6.13 10.51
C ILE A 13 -0.27 -7.59 10.72
N ARG A 14 0.42 -8.55 10.10
CA ARG A 14 0.14 -9.99 10.15
C ARG A 14 1.26 -10.73 10.91
N SER A 15 0.90 -11.78 11.63
CA SER A 15 1.86 -12.70 12.25
C SER A 15 2.58 -13.58 11.22
N ASP A 16 1.84 -13.99 10.19
CA ASP A 16 2.30 -14.93 9.16
C ASP A 16 2.10 -14.29 7.78
N ILE A 17 3.16 -14.34 6.96
CA ILE A 17 3.23 -13.68 5.66
C ILE A 17 3.59 -14.71 4.60
N ASP A 18 2.70 -14.88 3.64
CA ASP A 18 2.84 -15.71 2.45
C ASP A 18 3.28 -14.86 1.24
N GLU A 19 3.88 -15.52 0.24
CA GLU A 19 4.17 -14.90 -1.05
C GLU A 19 2.89 -14.77 -1.91
N LYS A 20 2.05 -13.82 -1.53
CA LYS A 20 0.82 -13.47 -2.26
C LYS A 20 0.52 -11.99 -2.18
N PHE A 21 -0.48 -11.57 -2.96
CA PHE A 21 -1.12 -10.27 -2.80
C PHE A 21 -2.13 -10.33 -1.67
N TYR A 22 -2.06 -9.33 -0.80
CA TYR A 22 -3.05 -9.13 0.26
C TYR A 22 -3.89 -7.92 -0.07
N GLU A 23 -5.21 -8.09 -0.06
CA GLU A 23 -6.14 -6.99 -0.29
C GLU A 23 -5.92 -5.88 0.76
N PRO A 24 -5.76 -4.62 0.32
CA PRO A 24 -5.68 -3.49 1.23
C PRO A 24 -7.06 -3.17 1.81
N THR A 25 -7.08 -2.46 2.94
CA THR A 25 -8.32 -1.99 3.58
C THR A 25 -9.08 -0.98 2.73
N ILE A 26 -8.37 -0.26 1.86
CA ILE A 26 -8.89 0.73 0.94
C ILE A 26 -8.12 0.63 -0.39
N SER A 27 -8.84 0.74 -1.51
CA SER A 27 -8.21 0.68 -2.83
C SER A 27 -7.30 1.88 -3.08
N GLY A 28 -6.25 1.70 -3.87
CA GLY A 28 -5.37 2.79 -4.30
C GLY A 28 -6.12 3.94 -4.98
N ASP A 29 -7.09 3.64 -5.83
CA ASP A 29 -7.91 4.66 -6.49
C ASP A 29 -8.74 5.47 -5.48
N SER A 30 -9.29 4.81 -4.46
CA SER A 30 -10.05 5.47 -3.40
C SER A 30 -9.17 6.37 -2.54
N ILE A 31 -7.96 5.93 -2.18
CA ILE A 31 -7.01 6.76 -1.42
C ILE A 31 -6.54 7.96 -2.22
N ILE A 32 -6.21 7.78 -3.50
CA ILE A 32 -5.82 8.89 -4.38
C ILE A 32 -6.94 9.93 -4.44
N LYS A 33 -8.19 9.49 -4.64
CA LYS A 33 -9.35 10.40 -4.62
C LYS A 33 -9.51 11.08 -3.27
N LEU A 34 -9.38 10.36 -2.16
CA LEU A 34 -9.52 10.94 -0.82
C LEU A 34 -8.51 12.06 -0.60
N VAL A 35 -7.22 11.80 -0.89
CA VAL A 35 -6.12 12.76 -0.73
C VAL A 35 -6.29 13.98 -1.65
N GLN A 36 -6.83 13.79 -2.85
CA GLN A 36 -7.05 14.89 -3.79
C GLN A 36 -8.24 15.79 -3.43
N ASN A 37 -9.19 15.31 -2.63
CA ASN A 37 -10.44 16.03 -2.33
C ASN A 37 -10.50 16.61 -0.90
N LEU A 38 -9.56 16.26 -0.03
CA LEU A 38 -9.48 16.76 1.34
C LEU A 38 -8.34 17.76 1.49
N ASP A 39 -8.55 18.76 2.34
CA ASP A 39 -7.47 19.63 2.82
C ASP A 39 -6.60 18.91 3.86
N ASP A 40 -5.38 19.42 4.07
CA ASP A 40 -4.38 18.80 4.94
C ASP A 40 -4.88 18.60 6.38
N ASN A 41 -5.65 19.53 6.93
CA ASN A 41 -6.19 19.41 8.29
C ASN A 41 -7.15 18.22 8.39
N LYS A 42 -8.08 18.10 7.44
CA LYS A 42 -9.00 16.94 7.40
C LYS A 42 -8.25 15.63 7.13
N LEU A 43 -7.19 15.67 6.32
CA LEU A 43 -6.35 14.49 6.09
C LEU A 43 -5.66 14.04 7.36
N GLU A 44 -5.11 14.96 8.15
CA GLU A 44 -4.52 14.66 9.45
C GLU A 44 -5.55 14.05 10.40
N GLU A 45 -6.78 14.58 10.44
CA GLU A 45 -7.86 14.06 11.27
C GLU A 45 -8.25 12.61 10.90
N VAL A 46 -8.32 12.28 9.60
CA VAL A 46 -8.71 10.92 9.16
C VAL A 46 -7.56 9.93 9.12
N THR A 47 -6.29 10.39 9.08
CA THR A 47 -5.10 9.54 8.94
C THR A 47 -5.02 8.42 9.98
N PRO A 48 -5.27 8.63 11.28
CA PRO A 48 -5.27 7.55 12.27
C PRO A 48 -6.26 6.42 11.94
N THR A 49 -7.43 6.78 11.39
CA THR A 49 -8.46 5.81 10.99
C THR A 49 -8.03 5.04 9.75
N LEU A 50 -7.38 5.70 8.79
CA LEU A 50 -6.85 5.06 7.57
C LEU A 50 -5.69 4.10 7.89
N LEU A 51 -4.81 4.49 8.82
CA LEU A 51 -3.68 3.66 9.24
C LEU A 51 -4.14 2.38 9.94
N GLY A 52 -5.18 2.45 10.77
CA GLY A 52 -5.64 1.28 11.52
C GLY A 52 -4.48 0.62 12.28
N ASN A 53 -4.13 -0.62 11.91
CA ASN A 53 -3.06 -1.39 12.54
C ASN A 53 -1.65 -1.12 11.96
N TYR A 54 -1.54 -0.33 10.89
CA TYR A 54 -0.24 -0.03 10.30
C TYR A 54 0.61 0.82 11.24
N PRO A 55 1.91 0.51 11.39
CA PRO A 55 2.77 1.23 12.31
C PRO A 55 3.06 2.67 11.84
N ASN A 56 2.88 2.96 10.55
CA ASN A 56 3.10 4.27 9.95
C ASN A 56 2.51 4.36 8.53
N THR A 57 2.46 5.59 8.01
CA THR A 57 2.00 5.91 6.64
C THR A 57 2.88 5.27 5.56
N TYR A 58 4.16 5.03 5.84
CA TYR A 58 5.07 4.38 4.89
C TYR A 58 4.68 2.92 4.62
N ALA A 59 4.46 2.11 5.66
CA ALA A 59 4.05 0.71 5.51
C ALA A 59 2.67 0.61 4.84
N PHE A 60 1.74 1.47 5.25
CA PHE A 60 0.41 1.57 4.67
C PHE A 60 0.46 1.89 3.16
N THR A 61 1.19 2.94 2.77
CA THR A 61 1.27 3.37 1.36
C THR A 61 2.02 2.37 0.49
N LYS A 62 3.00 1.64 1.03
CA LYS A 62 3.67 0.56 0.30
C LYS A 62 2.74 -0.59 -0.05
N GLN A 63 1.84 -1.00 0.87
CA GLN A 63 0.84 -2.01 0.54
C GLN A 63 -0.08 -1.54 -0.59
N ILE A 64 -0.53 -0.27 -0.55
CA ILE A 64 -1.36 0.31 -1.61
C ILE A 64 -0.62 0.36 -2.95
N ALA A 65 0.67 0.70 -2.94
CA ALA A 65 1.50 0.71 -4.15
C ALA A 65 1.58 -0.68 -4.80
N GLU A 66 1.72 -1.74 -4.01
CA GLU A 66 1.69 -3.11 -4.52
C GLU A 66 0.37 -3.44 -5.22
N GLN A 67 -0.77 -3.03 -4.63
CA GLN A 67 -2.09 -3.21 -5.22
C GLN A 67 -2.23 -2.45 -6.55
N ILE A 68 -1.72 -1.22 -6.65
CA ILE A 68 -1.72 -0.44 -7.90
C ILE A 68 -0.90 -1.16 -8.98
N VAL A 69 0.28 -1.67 -8.63
CA VAL A 69 1.11 -2.45 -9.57
C VAL A 69 0.38 -3.72 -10.02
N GLN A 70 -0.29 -4.42 -9.11
CA GLN A 70 -1.09 -5.60 -9.44
C GLN A 70 -2.28 -5.27 -10.36
N GLN A 71 -2.95 -4.15 -10.12
CA GLN A 71 -4.16 -3.76 -10.85
C GLN A 71 -3.83 -3.26 -12.27
N TYR A 72 -2.84 -2.38 -12.38
CA TYR A 72 -2.52 -1.66 -13.61
C TYR A 72 -1.31 -2.21 -14.36
N GLY A 73 -0.49 -3.06 -13.74
CA GLY A 73 0.69 -3.66 -14.35
C GLY A 73 0.44 -4.97 -15.10
N LYS A 74 -0.82 -5.42 -15.25
CA LYS A 74 -1.17 -6.74 -15.81
C LYS A 74 -0.65 -6.98 -17.24
N ASP A 75 -0.59 -5.93 -18.04
CA ASP A 75 -0.13 -5.99 -19.43
C ASP A 75 1.38 -5.67 -19.56
N LEU A 76 2.07 -5.51 -18.43
CA LEU A 76 3.49 -5.23 -18.36
C LEU A 76 4.23 -6.45 -17.79
N PRO A 77 5.47 -6.74 -18.25
CA PRO A 77 6.33 -7.70 -17.58
C PRO A 77 6.82 -7.10 -16.25
N ALA A 78 5.95 -7.07 -15.25
CA ALA A 78 6.13 -6.44 -13.95
C ALA A 78 6.23 -7.47 -12.82
N GLY A 79 7.10 -7.20 -11.84
CA GLY A 79 7.23 -7.99 -10.61
C GLY A 79 7.34 -7.11 -9.38
N ILE A 80 7.06 -7.68 -8.20
CA ILE A 80 7.22 -7.00 -6.91
C ILE A 80 8.32 -7.68 -6.13
N PHE A 81 9.30 -6.90 -5.68
CA PHE A 81 10.35 -7.36 -4.79
C PHE A 81 10.14 -6.75 -3.40
N ARG A 82 10.00 -7.63 -2.40
CA ARG A 82 9.92 -7.26 -0.99
C ARG A 82 11.27 -7.57 -0.34
N PRO A 83 12.12 -6.57 -0.05
CA PRO A 83 13.40 -6.82 0.60
C PRO A 83 13.21 -7.41 2.01
N ALA A 84 14.23 -8.06 2.56
CA ALA A 84 14.26 -8.52 3.95
C ALA A 84 15.12 -7.58 4.81
N ILE A 85 14.84 -7.49 6.12
CA ILE A 85 15.70 -6.88 7.15
C ILE A 85 16.38 -8.00 7.93
#